data_AF-A0A6C1PL84-F1
#
_entry.id   AF-A0A6C1PL84-F1
#
_cell.length_a   1.000
_cell.length_b   1.000
_cell.length_c   1.000
_cell.angle_alpha   90.00
_cell.angle_beta   90.00
_cell.angle_gamma   90.00
#
_symmetry.space_group_name_H-M   'P 1'
#
loop_
_entity.id
_entity.type
_entity.pdbx_description
1 polymer ?
#
loop_
_entity_poly.entity_id
_entity_poly.type
_entity_poly.pdbx_seq_one_letter_code
_entity_poly.pdbx_strand_id
1 'polypeptide(L)'
;MVSTITGLLYPFVVLFGIYIIVNGHDTPGGGFQGGAILAAMFIGRYIVDPTNDLSIERAVLVEKAIFAAVIVIPAALVLSLAAQQTAWLREPYLIAMNLLIGFKVAIGLTILVFRYAFYEDS
;
A
#
# COMPACT_ATOMS: atom_id res chain seq x y z
N MET A 1 26.37 -6.91 -8.52
CA MET A 1 26.44 -6.10 -7.29
C MET A 1 25.10 -5.47 -6.91
N VAL A 2 24.40 -4.78 -7.83
CA VAL A 2 23.11 -4.12 -7.52
C VAL A 2 22.05 -5.11 -7.02
N SER A 3 21.87 -6.27 -7.67
CA SER A 3 20.92 -7.32 -7.22
C SER A 3 21.17 -7.83 -5.78
N THR A 4 22.43 -8.00 -5.38
CA THR A 4 22.80 -8.45 -4.03
C THR A 4 22.48 -7.41 -2.95
N ILE A 5 22.75 -6.12 -3.23
CA ILE A 5 22.47 -5.01 -2.30
C ILE A 5 20.95 -4.78 -2.20
N THR A 6 20.24 -4.81 -3.33
CA THR A 6 18.77 -4.69 -3.35
C THR A 6 18.12 -5.84 -2.58
N GLY A 7 18.59 -7.07 -2.72
CA GLY A 7 18.08 -8.23 -1.98
C GLY A 7 18.24 -8.10 -0.45
N LEU A 8 19.36 -7.51 0.01
CA LEU A 8 19.60 -7.30 1.44
C LEU A 8 18.77 -6.14 2.01
N LEU A 9 18.65 -5.03 1.29
CA LEU A 9 17.87 -3.86 1.73
C LEU A 9 16.35 -4.11 1.66
N TYR A 10 15.91 -5.02 0.81
CA TYR A 10 14.50 -5.32 0.58
C TYR A 10 13.68 -5.55 1.86
N PRO A 11 14.03 -6.50 2.75
CA PRO A 11 13.27 -6.74 3.98
C PRO A 11 13.26 -5.54 4.93
N PHE A 12 14.34 -4.76 5.00
CA PHE A 12 14.44 -3.59 5.89
C PHE A 12 13.52 -2.46 5.45
N VAL A 13 13.49 -2.15 4.15
CA VAL A 13 12.63 -1.05 3.64
C VAL A 13 11.16 -1.46 3.69
N VAL A 14 10.84 -2.73 3.42
CA VAL A 14 9.47 -3.24 3.60
C VAL A 14 9.02 -3.13 5.05
N LEU A 15 9.87 -3.53 6.00
CA LEU A 15 9.57 -3.42 7.43
C LEU A 15 9.40 -1.95 7.85
N PHE A 16 10.26 -1.06 7.35
CA PHE A 16 10.16 0.38 7.61
C PHE A 16 8.86 0.98 7.04
N GLY A 17 8.48 0.60 5.81
CA GLY A 17 7.22 1.02 5.21
C GLY A 17 6.01 0.57 6.04
N ILE A 18 5.98 -0.69 6.48
CA ILE A 18 4.93 -1.23 7.36
C ILE A 18 4.91 -0.48 8.70
N TYR A 19 6.07 -0.21 9.29
CA TYR A 19 6.18 0.55 10.54
C TYR A 19 5.54 1.94 10.42
N ILE A 20 5.82 2.67 9.33
CA ILE A 20 5.25 4.01 9.07
C ILE A 20 3.72 3.94 8.89
N ILE A 21 3.22 2.88 8.25
CA ILE A 21 1.78 2.68 8.07
C ILE A 21 1.09 2.45 9.42
N VAL A 22 1.62 1.55 10.25
CA VAL A 22 1.01 1.19 11.54
C VAL A 22 1.08 2.35 12.53
N ASN A 23 2.22 3.04 12.62
CA ASN A 23 2.43 4.14 13.57
C ASN A 23 1.92 5.50 13.07
N GLY A 24 1.28 5.54 11.90
CA GLY A 24 0.79 6.79 11.31
C GLY A 24 -0.40 7.44 12.04
N HIS A 25 -0.87 6.86 13.14
CA HIS A 25 -1.88 7.47 14.01
C HIS A 25 -1.27 8.38 15.09
N ASP A 26 -0.04 8.10 15.53
CA ASP A 26 0.67 8.84 16.60
C ASP A 26 1.83 9.70 16.09
N THR A 27 2.35 9.39 14.90
CA THR A 27 3.53 10.04 14.30
C THR A 27 3.16 10.81 13.03
N PRO A 28 3.90 11.86 12.63
CA PRO A 28 3.73 12.45 11.31
C PRO A 28 4.03 11.39 10.24
N GLY A 29 2.97 10.84 9.64
CA GLY A 29 3.01 9.58 8.90
C GLY A 29 1.62 9.13 8.45
N GLY A 30 1.51 7.90 7.92
CA GLY A 30 0.22 7.32 7.55
C GLY A 30 0.30 6.27 6.44
N GLY A 31 -0.87 5.76 6.06
CA GLY A 31 -1.02 4.81 4.97
C GLY A 31 -0.38 5.28 3.67
N PHE A 32 -0.62 6.53 3.27
CA PHE A 32 -0.12 7.05 1.99
C PHE A 32 1.42 7.08 1.89
N GLN A 33 2.09 7.65 2.90
CA GLN A 33 3.55 7.81 2.89
C GLN A 33 4.25 6.44 2.97
N GLY A 34 3.78 5.56 3.85
CA GLY A 34 4.33 4.20 3.93
C GLY A 34 4.01 3.37 2.68
N GLY A 35 2.84 3.56 2.08
CA GLY A 35 2.47 2.96 0.79
C GLY A 35 3.39 3.39 -0.35
N ALA A 36 3.79 4.67 -0.40
CA ALA A 36 4.76 5.16 -1.37
C ALA A 36 6.16 4.54 -1.19
N ILE A 37 6.61 4.34 0.05
CA ILE A 37 7.87 3.64 0.35
C ILE A 37 7.81 2.19 -0.15
N LEU A 38 6.70 1.49 0.11
CA LEU A 38 6.50 0.11 -0.38
C LEU A 38 6.46 0.06 -1.92
N ALA A 39 5.77 1.00 -2.58
CA ALA A 39 5.74 1.10 -4.03
C ALA A 39 7.13 1.25 -4.63
N ALA A 40 7.95 2.17 -4.10
CA ALA A 40 9.30 2.41 -4.57
C ALA A 40 10.17 1.15 -4.52
N MET A 41 10.02 0.35 -3.46
CA MET A 41 10.72 -0.92 -3.34
C MET A 41 10.24 -1.99 -4.32
N PHE A 42 8.93 -2.12 -4.53
CA PHE A 42 8.38 -3.07 -5.50
C PHE A 42 8.80 -2.71 -6.93
N ILE A 43 8.75 -1.42 -7.27
CA ILE A 43 9.24 -0.90 -8.55
C ILE A 43 10.74 -1.16 -8.70
N GLY A 44 11.55 -0.80 -7.70
CA GLY A 44 13.00 -0.99 -7.73
C GLY A 44 13.40 -2.46 -7.85
N ARG A 45 12.71 -3.37 -7.15
CA ARG A 45 12.93 -4.81 -7.27
C ARG A 45 12.64 -5.30 -8.69
N TYR A 46 11.54 -4.85 -9.28
CA TYR A 46 11.17 -5.24 -10.64
C TYR A 46 12.14 -4.72 -11.70
N ILE A 47 12.66 -3.51 -11.56
CA ILE A 47 13.69 -2.97 -12.45
C ILE A 47 14.97 -3.83 -12.41
N VAL A 48 15.35 -4.32 -11.23
CA VAL A 48 16.55 -5.13 -11.03
C VAL A 48 16.38 -6.56 -11.52
N ASP A 49 15.18 -7.12 -11.35
CA ASP A 49 14.84 -8.48 -11.76
C ASP A 49 13.41 -8.52 -12.33
N PRO A 50 13.24 -8.34 -13.65
CA PRO A 50 11.95 -8.28 -14.31
C PRO A 50 11.16 -9.61 -14.34
N THR A 51 11.67 -10.68 -13.73
CA THR A 51 11.19 -12.06 -13.93
C THR A 51 9.90 -12.42 -13.19
N ASN A 52 9.07 -11.45 -12.81
CA ASN A 52 7.78 -11.74 -12.18
C ASN A 52 6.63 -11.68 -13.18
N ASP A 53 5.93 -12.81 -13.35
CA ASP A 53 4.58 -12.94 -13.94
C ASP A 53 3.51 -12.24 -13.07
N LEU A 54 3.73 -10.96 -12.75
CA LEU A 54 2.74 -10.12 -12.11
C LEU A 54 1.63 -9.87 -13.12
N SER A 55 0.59 -10.69 -13.06
CA SER A 55 -0.62 -10.52 -13.86
C SER A 55 -1.26 -9.18 -13.50
N ILE A 56 -1.01 -8.17 -14.33
CA ILE A 56 -1.50 -6.79 -14.16
C ILE A 56 -3.02 -6.79 -13.96
N GLU A 57 -3.75 -7.68 -14.64
CA GLU A 57 -5.19 -7.85 -14.46
C GLU A 57 -5.59 -8.20 -13.02
N ARG A 58 -4.88 -9.15 -12.36
CA ARG A 58 -5.15 -9.49 -10.96
C ARG A 58 -4.76 -8.35 -10.04
N ALA A 59 -3.63 -7.68 -10.30
CA ALA A 59 -3.20 -6.54 -9.50
C ALA A 59 -4.23 -5.40 -9.56
N VAL A 60 -4.79 -5.11 -10.75
CA VAL A 60 -5.86 -4.12 -10.95
C VAL A 60 -7.15 -4.55 -10.26
N LEU A 61 -7.51 -5.84 -10.29
CA LEU A 61 -8.68 -6.34 -9.56
C LEU A 61 -8.52 -6.15 -8.04
N VAL A 62 -7.35 -6.49 -7.50
CA VAL A 62 -7.02 -6.31 -6.08
C VAL A 62 -7.04 -4.82 -5.71
N GLU A 63 -6.46 -3.95 -6.54
CA GLU A 63 -6.47 -2.50 -6.32
C GLU A 63 -7.90 -1.95 -6.23
N LYS A 64 -8.76 -2.33 -7.17
CA LYS A 64 -10.17 -1.92 -7.19
C LYS A 64 -10.94 -2.43 -5.97
N ALA A 65 -10.69 -3.66 -5.55
CA ALA A 65 -11.31 -4.25 -4.36
C ALA A 65 -10.89 -3.50 -3.08
N ILE A 66 -9.60 -3.17 -2.93
CA ILE A 66 -9.11 -2.40 -1.79
C ILE A 66 -9.66 -0.97 -1.83
N PHE A 67 -9.73 -0.34 -3.01
CA PHE A 67 -10.31 1.00 -3.16
C PHE A 67 -11.79 1.02 -2.75
N ALA A 68 -12.57 0.01 -3.15
CA ALA A 68 -13.95 -0.14 -2.70
C ALA A 68 -14.02 -0.28 -1.17
N ALA A 69 -13.15 -1.09 -0.56
CA ALA A 69 -13.10 -1.23 0.90
C ALA A 69 -12.76 0.09 1.61
N VAL A 70 -11.82 0.87 1.08
CA VAL A 70 -11.43 2.19 1.62
C VAL A 70 -12.60 3.18 1.60
N ILE A 71 -13.56 3.05 0.69
CA ILE A 71 -14.76 3.91 0.63
C ILE A 71 -15.89 3.35 1.51
N VAL A 72 -16.16 2.05 1.38
CA VAL A 72 -17.32 1.41 2.02
C VAL A 72 -17.14 1.35 3.54
N ILE A 73 -15.94 1.05 4.05
CA ILE A 73 -15.71 0.88 5.49
C ILE A 73 -15.97 2.19 6.26
N PRO A 74 -15.38 3.35 5.88
CA PRO A 74 -15.69 4.62 6.53
C PRO A 74 -17.15 5.04 6.35
N ALA A 75 -17.73 4.84 5.15
CA ALA A 75 -19.11 5.22 4.88
C ALA A 75 -20.10 4.42 5.75
N ALA A 76 -19.91 3.10 5.87
CA ALA A 76 -20.72 2.24 6.74
C ALA A 76 -20.57 2.63 8.22
N LEU A 77 -19.36 2.95 8.66
CA LEU A 77 -19.10 3.37 10.03
C LEU A 77 -19.77 4.73 10.35
N VAL A 78 -19.71 5.70 9.44
CA VAL A 78 -20.37 7.01 9.58
C VAL A 78 -21.89 6.86 9.58
N LEU A 79 -22.45 6.05 8.68
CA LEU A 79 -23.89 5.77 8.61
C LEU A 79 -24.41 5.05 9.86
N SER A 80 -23.56 4.29 10.56
CA SER A 80 -23.93 3.63 11.81
C SER A 80 -24.18 4.60 12.97
N LEU A 81 -23.84 5.90 12.85
CA LEU A 81 -24.05 7.03 13.78
C LEU A 81 -23.68 6.83 15.27
N ALA A 82 -23.34 5.62 15.70
CA ALA A 82 -23.20 5.21 17.11
C ALA A 82 -21.75 4.82 17.49
N ALA A 83 -20.89 4.52 16.51
CA ALA A 83 -19.53 4.04 16.78
C ALA A 83 -18.50 5.15 17.07
N GLN A 84 -18.82 6.42 16.78
CA GLN A 84 -17.92 7.55 17.08
C GLN A 84 -17.77 7.85 18.57
N GLN A 85 -18.66 7.33 19.42
CA GLN A 85 -18.55 7.47 20.88
C GLN A 85 -17.75 6.33 21.54
N THR A 86 -17.32 5.34 20.76
CA THR A 86 -16.65 4.15 21.29
C THR A 86 -15.13 4.33 21.22
N ALA A 87 -14.56 4.95 22.26
CA ALA A 87 -13.13 5.30 22.33
C ALA A 87 -12.18 4.12 22.01
N TRP A 88 -12.56 2.89 22.38
CA TRP A 88 -11.75 1.67 22.17
C TRP A 88 -11.73 1.15 20.73
N LEU A 89 -12.64 1.59 19.85
CA LEU A 89 -12.65 1.20 18.44
C LEU A 89 -11.85 2.16 17.55
N ARG A 90 -11.48 3.34 18.05
CA ARG A 90 -10.88 4.40 17.25
C ARG A 90 -9.47 4.08 16.79
N GLU A 91 -8.60 3.66 17.71
CA GLU A 91 -7.22 3.28 17.41
C GLU A 91 -7.12 2.11 16.42
N PRO A 92 -7.77 0.95 16.67
CA PRO A 92 -7.69 -0.17 15.71
C PRO A 92 -8.30 0.17 14.36
N TYR A 93 -9.34 1.00 14.32
CA TYR A 93 -9.91 1.51 13.06
C TYR A 93 -8.89 2.37 12.29
N LEU A 94 -8.22 3.32 12.94
CA LEU A 94 -7.23 4.18 12.30
C LEU A 94 -6.04 3.38 11.75
N ILE A 95 -5.56 2.39 12.51
CA ILE A 95 -4.48 1.50 12.08
C ILE A 95 -4.93 0.66 10.88
N ALA A 96 -6.14 0.07 10.92
CA ALA A 96 -6.68 -0.72 9.82
C ALA A 96 -6.87 0.11 8.54
N MET A 97 -7.40 1.34 8.67
CA MET A 97 -7.55 2.25 7.54
C MET A 97 -6.20 2.69 6.97
N ASN A 98 -5.21 2.97 7.80
CA ASN A 98 -3.86 3.27 7.35
C ASN A 98 -3.26 2.08 6.58
N LEU A 99 -3.45 0.85 7.05
CA LEU A 99 -3.04 -0.36 6.31
C LEU A 99 -3.71 -0.45 4.94
N LEU A 100 -5.03 -0.34 4.88
CA LEU A 100 -5.79 -0.41 3.63
C LEU A 100 -5.34 0.66 2.63
N ILE A 101 -5.23 1.91 3.08
CA ILE A 101 -4.77 3.03 2.24
C ILE A 101 -3.33 2.79 1.78
N GLY A 102 -2.46 2.32 2.66
CA GLY A 102 -1.06 2.05 2.32
C GLY A 102 -0.89 0.95 1.28
N PHE A 103 -1.61 -0.16 1.42
CA PHE A 103 -1.62 -1.21 0.39
C PHE A 103 -2.23 -0.73 -0.93
N LYS A 104 -3.32 0.03 -0.88
CA LYS A 104 -3.94 0.64 -2.07
C LYS A 104 -2.95 1.51 -2.83
N VAL A 105 -2.24 2.38 -2.11
CA VAL A 105 -1.25 3.30 -2.69
C VAL A 105 -0.07 2.52 -3.25
N ALA A 106 0.45 1.54 -2.50
CA ALA A 106 1.56 0.71 -2.93
C ALA A 106 1.25 0.03 -4.26
N ILE A 107 0.12 -0.70 -4.32
CA ILE A 107 -0.32 -1.43 -5.50
C ILE A 107 -0.62 -0.48 -6.66
N GLY A 108 -1.34 0.62 -6.40
CA GLY A 108 -1.72 1.58 -7.44
C GLY A 108 -0.51 2.24 -8.11
N LEU A 109 0.49 2.64 -7.33
CA LEU A 109 1.74 3.23 -7.86
C LEU A 109 2.56 2.19 -8.62
N THR A 110 2.66 0.96 -8.11
CA THR A 110 3.34 -0.13 -8.81
C THR A 110 2.65 -0.41 -10.15
N ILE A 111 1.32 -0.56 -10.20
CA ILE A 111 0.59 -0.77 -11.47
C ILE A 111 0.81 0.38 -12.45
N LEU A 112 0.75 1.63 -11.97
CA LEU A 112 0.94 2.82 -12.80
C LEU A 112 2.32 2.78 -13.47
N VAL A 113 3.38 2.57 -12.70
CA VAL A 113 4.73 2.51 -13.27
C VAL A 113 4.87 1.33 -14.22
N PHE A 114 4.32 0.16 -13.90
CA PHE A 114 4.41 -1.00 -14.77
C PHE A 114 3.67 -0.82 -16.10
N ARG A 115 2.48 -0.20 -16.06
CA ARG A 115 1.65 0.01 -17.24
C ARG A 115 2.21 1.08 -18.17
N TYR A 116 2.68 2.21 -17.62
CA TYR A 116 3.17 3.32 -18.44
C TYR A 116 4.65 3.20 -18.78
N ALA A 117 5.51 2.69 -17.89
CA ALA A 117 6.94 2.65 -18.16
C ALA A 117 7.37 1.43 -18.98
N PHE A 118 6.56 0.37 -19.08
CA PHE A 118 6.98 -0.89 -19.74
C PHE A 118 5.99 -1.43 -20.78
N TYR A 119 4.73 -0.98 -20.80
CA TYR A 119 3.71 -1.48 -21.73
C TYR A 119 3.38 -0.51 -22.88
N GLU A 120 3.93 0.71 -22.85
CA GLU A 120 3.70 1.72 -23.90
C GLU A 120 4.66 1.56 -25.11
N ASP A 121 5.65 0.67 -25.01
CA ASP A 121 6.68 0.41 -26.05
C ASP A 121 6.40 -0.83 -26.94
N SER A 122 5.22 -1.47 -26.84
CA SER A 122 4.86 -2.68 -27.61
C SER A 122 3.63 -2.51 -28.50
#